data_AF-A0A4Q5MYV3-F1
#
_entry.id   AF-A0A4Q5MYV3-F1
#
_cell.length_a   1.000
_cell.length_b   1.000
_cell.length_c   1.000
_cell.angle_alpha   90.00
_cell.angle_beta   90.00
_cell.angle_gamma   90.00
#
_symmetry.space_group_name_H-M   'P 1'
#
loop_
_entity.id
_entity.type
_entity.pdbx_description
1 polymer ?
#
loop_
_entity_poly.entity_id
_entity_poly.type
_entity_poly.pdbx_seq_one_letter_code
_entity_poly.pdbx_strand_id
1 'polypeptide(L)'
;MPDVDWSRWRQTARGWELIPPSGCPRGHRWTVDGPGRPSERSVSCVCTVERRHLVWVCPACGLYCAEGCTDVSAWAASTVPSGVTADRRAAL
;
A
#
# COMPACT_ATOMS: atom_id res chain seq x y z
N MET A 1 -6.53 -7.36 -21.92
CA MET A 1 -5.76 -7.24 -20.67
C MET A 1 -5.44 -5.76 -20.53
N PRO A 2 -5.71 -5.11 -19.39
CA PRO A 2 -5.26 -3.73 -19.22
C PRO A 2 -3.74 -3.67 -19.39
N ASP A 3 -3.27 -2.64 -20.08
CA ASP A 3 -1.85 -2.39 -20.29
C ASP A 3 -1.19 -2.18 -18.91
N VAL A 4 -0.09 -2.87 -18.65
CA VAL A 4 0.62 -2.71 -17.37
C VAL A 4 1.31 -1.35 -17.39
N ASP A 5 0.98 -0.49 -16.43
CA ASP A 5 1.69 0.78 -16.29
C ASP A 5 3.11 0.56 -15.78
N TRP A 6 4.04 0.39 -16.72
CA TRP A 6 5.46 0.16 -16.46
C TRP A 6 6.17 1.36 -15.82
N SER A 7 5.59 2.57 -15.86
CA SER A 7 6.20 3.76 -15.23
C SER A 7 6.33 3.61 -13.71
N ARG A 8 5.52 2.72 -13.13
CA ARG A 8 5.53 2.39 -11.71
C ARG A 8 6.43 1.24 -11.35
N TRP A 9 7.13 0.62 -12.30
CA TRP A 9 7.99 -0.52 -12.04
C TRP A 9 9.44 -0.12 -12.28
N ARG A 10 10.34 -0.66 -11.45
CA ARG A 10 11.77 -0.55 -11.66
C ARG A 10 12.39 -1.94 -11.78
N GLN A 11 13.38 -2.06 -12.66
CA GLN A 11 14.18 -3.27 -12.76
C GLN A 11 15.25 -3.25 -11.67
N THR A 12 15.39 -4.35 -10.95
CA THR A 12 16.43 -4.59 -9.94
C THR A 12 17.19 -5.88 -10.29
N ALA A 13 18.31 -6.15 -9.61
CA ALA A 13 19.05 -7.40 -9.77
C ALA A 13 18.22 -8.65 -9.42
N ARG A 14 17.10 -8.50 -8.69
CA ARG A 14 16.22 -9.60 -8.25
C ARG A 14 14.93 -9.71 -9.06
N GLY A 15 14.74 -8.84 -10.06
CA GLY A 15 13.53 -8.77 -10.88
C GLY A 15 12.88 -7.39 -10.83
N TRP A 16 11.58 -7.35 -11.12
CA TRP A 16 10.81 -6.10 -11.15
C TRP A 16 10.18 -5.82 -9.79
N GLU A 17 10.30 -4.58 -9.34
CA GLU A 17 9.67 -4.11 -8.11
C GLU A 17 8.82 -2.89 -8.41
N LEU A 18 7.64 -2.83 -7.80
CA LEU A 18 6.79 -1.66 -7.88
C LEU A 18 7.41 -0.50 -7.08
N ILE A 19 7.40 0.69 -7.65
CA ILE A 19 7.86 1.92 -7.02
C ILE A 19 6.77 2.35 -6.04
N PRO A 20 7.10 2.46 -4.74
CA PRO A 20 6.13 2.90 -3.76
C PRO A 20 5.73 4.37 -4.04
N PRO A 21 4.49 4.77 -3.72
CA PRO A 21 4.01 6.16 -3.80
C PRO A 21 4.90 7.18 -3.07
N SER A 22 4.54 8.47 -3.17
CA SER A 22 5.36 9.58 -2.68
C SER A 22 5.75 9.49 -1.19
N GLY A 23 4.92 8.88 -0.35
CA GLY A 23 5.21 8.67 1.07
C GLY A 23 3.99 8.31 1.90
N CYS A 24 4.18 8.30 3.23
CA CYS A 24 3.13 8.11 4.20
C CYS A 24 2.33 9.41 4.39
N PRO A 25 0.98 9.37 4.51
CA PRO A 25 0.15 10.53 4.82
C PRO A 25 0.52 11.26 6.12
N ARG A 26 1.24 10.60 7.04
CA ARG A 26 1.78 11.22 8.27
C ARG A 26 3.09 12.01 8.03
N GLY A 27 3.51 12.21 6.79
CA GLY A 27 4.70 13.00 6.42
C GLY A 27 6.01 12.22 6.38
N HIS A 28 6.01 10.90 6.65
CA HIS A 28 7.22 10.09 6.51
C HIS A 28 7.48 9.77 5.03
N ARG A 29 8.66 10.18 4.54
CA ARG A 29 9.11 9.85 3.19
C ARG A 29 9.54 8.39 3.11
N TRP A 30 9.14 7.71 2.04
CA TRP A 30 9.57 6.35 1.74
C TRP A 30 10.87 6.36 0.94
N THR A 31 11.76 5.43 1.24
CA THR A 31 12.90 5.17 0.37
C THR A 31 12.51 4.10 -0.64
N VAL A 32 13.16 4.11 -1.80
CA VAL A 32 13.01 3.05 -2.78
C VAL A 32 13.84 1.82 -2.42
N ASP A 33 14.89 1.98 -1.61
CA ASP A 33 15.79 0.89 -1.19
C ASP A 33 16.04 0.89 0.33
N GLY A 34 16.35 -0.28 0.87
CA GLY A 34 16.79 -0.45 2.26
C GLY A 34 15.68 -0.40 3.33
N PRO A 35 16.03 -0.21 4.61
CA PRO A 35 15.10 -0.29 5.74
C PRO A 35 14.01 0.81 5.76
N GLY A 36 14.14 1.86 4.97
CA GLY A 36 13.12 2.91 4.79
C GLY A 36 12.06 2.59 3.74
N ARG A 37 12.17 1.45 3.04
CA ARG A 37 11.22 1.03 2.02
C ARG A 37 9.95 0.45 2.67
N PRO A 38 8.75 0.92 2.29
CA PRO A 38 7.52 0.35 2.80
C PRO A 38 7.33 -1.08 2.31
N SER A 39 6.68 -1.90 3.14
CA SER A 39 6.31 -3.26 2.76
C SER A 39 5.02 -3.24 1.94
N GLU A 40 5.01 -3.98 0.83
CA GLU A 40 3.83 -4.17 -0.01
C GLU A 40 2.93 -5.29 0.52
N ARG A 41 1.63 -5.02 0.53
CA ARG A 41 0.53 -5.91 0.96
C ARG A 41 -0.69 -5.67 0.08
N SER A 42 -1.76 -6.43 0.30
CA SER A 42 -3.06 -6.17 -0.33
C SER A 42 -4.20 -6.39 0.65
N VAL A 43 -5.25 -5.60 0.53
CA VAL A 43 -6.49 -5.74 1.30
C VAL A 43 -7.68 -5.80 0.35
N SER A 44 -8.76 -6.43 0.80
CA SER A 44 -10.05 -6.32 0.12
C SER A 44 -10.86 -5.16 0.70
N CYS A 45 -11.42 -4.32 -0.16
CA CYS A 45 -12.28 -3.18 0.18
C CYS A 45 -13.55 -3.25 -0.66
N VAL A 46 -14.67 -2.79 -0.14
CA VAL A 46 -15.90 -2.65 -0.94
C VAL A 46 -16.04 -1.29 -1.63
N CYS A 47 -15.04 -0.42 -1.46
CA CYS A 47 -15.04 0.95 -1.98
C CYS A 47 -14.84 1.05 -3.51
N THR A 48 -14.36 -0.01 -4.17
CA THR A 48 -14.18 -0.05 -5.64
C THR A 48 -14.70 -1.36 -6.23
N VAL A 49 -14.94 -1.36 -7.55
CA VAL A 49 -15.42 -2.55 -8.29
C VAL A 49 -14.40 -3.69 -8.25
N GLU A 50 -13.10 -3.38 -8.37
CA GLU A 50 -12.03 -4.39 -8.35
C GLU A 50 -11.80 -4.98 -6.95
N ARG A 51 -12.34 -4.34 -5.91
CA ARG A 51 -12.38 -4.77 -4.50
C ARG A 51 -11.04 -5.10 -3.86
N ARG A 52 -9.92 -5.05 -4.56
CA ARG A 52 -8.58 -5.32 -4.02
C ARG A 52 -7.72 -4.08 -4.18
N HIS A 53 -7.17 -3.61 -3.07
CA HIS A 53 -6.26 -2.47 -3.05
C HIS A 53 -4.86 -2.93 -2.68
N LEU A 54 -3.88 -2.31 -3.32
CA LEU A 54 -2.50 -2.39 -2.90
C LEU A 54 -2.30 -1.56 -1.64
N VAL A 55 -1.58 -2.10 -0.68
CA VAL A 55 -1.33 -1.48 0.62
C VAL A 55 0.16 -1.39 0.88
N TRP A 56 0.58 -0.21 1.32
CA TRP A 56 1.94 0.12 1.69
C TRP A 56 2.04 0.31 3.20
N VAL A 57 2.90 -0.46 3.86
CA VAL A 57 3.09 -0.36 5.31
C VAL A 57 4.28 0.56 5.60
N CYS A 58 4.04 1.69 6.24
CA CYS A 58 5.09 2.63 6.61
C CYS A 58 6.00 2.01 7.68
N PRO A 59 7.32 1.91 7.46
CA PRO A 59 8.23 1.31 8.43
C PRO A 59 8.47 2.20 9.67
N ALA A 60 8.23 3.52 9.56
CA ALA A 60 8.46 4.47 10.65
C ALA A 60 7.31 4.52 11.66
N CYS A 61 6.06 4.59 11.19
CA CYS A 61 4.88 4.75 12.04
C CYS A 61 3.90 3.57 12.00
N GLY A 62 4.18 2.55 11.17
CA GLY A 62 3.36 1.35 11.08
C GLY A 62 1.98 1.56 10.46
N LEU A 63 1.76 2.66 9.74
CA LEU A 63 0.50 2.96 9.06
C LEU A 63 0.35 2.11 7.80
N TYR A 64 -0.86 1.57 7.59
CA TYR A 64 -1.27 0.81 6.42
C TYR A 64 -1.98 1.77 5.45
N CYS A 65 -1.31 2.07 4.35
CA CYS A 65 -1.72 3.09 3.41
C CYS A 65 -2.21 2.42 2.11
N ALA A 66 -3.51 2.44 1.83
CA ALA A 66 -4.07 1.80 0.63
C ALA A 66 -4.19 2.78 -0.52
N GLU A 67 -3.60 2.42 -1.65
CA GLU A 67 -3.62 3.23 -2.86
C GLU A 67 -4.96 3.12 -3.59
N GLY A 68 -5.53 4.26 -3.98
CA GLY A 68 -6.82 4.33 -4.68
C GLY A 68 -8.02 3.89 -3.84
N CYS A 69 -7.85 3.75 -2.52
CA CYS A 69 -8.94 3.42 -1.60
C CYS A 69 -9.59 4.71 -1.07
N THR A 70 -10.92 4.82 -1.15
CA THR A 70 -11.65 6.01 -0.66
C THR A 70 -12.24 5.84 0.73
N ASP A 71 -12.43 4.59 1.18
CA ASP A 71 -12.98 4.28 2.50
C ASP A 71 -12.26 3.08 3.12
N VAL A 72 -11.34 3.38 4.05
CA VAL A 72 -10.56 2.36 4.76
C VAL A 72 -11.34 1.63 5.86
N SER A 73 -12.51 2.14 6.24
CA SER A 73 -13.41 1.44 7.17
C SER A 73 -14.09 0.24 6.50
N ALA A 74 -14.23 0.29 5.17
CA ALA A 74 -14.80 -0.75 4.33
C ALA A 74 -13.84 -1.93 4.03
N TRP A 75 -12.67 -1.99 4.68
CA TRP A 75 -11.75 -3.11 4.52
C TRP A 75 -12.30 -4.39 5.14
N ALA A 76 -12.28 -5.48 4.39
CA ALA A 76 -12.70 -6.79 4.86
C ALA A 76 -11.77 -7.28 5.98
N ALA A 77 -12.34 -7.53 7.17
CA ALA A 77 -11.60 -7.90 8.37
C ALA A 77 -10.69 -9.14 8.17
N SER A 78 -11.09 -10.08 7.30
CA SER A 78 -10.31 -11.27 6.96
C SER A 78 -8.99 -10.98 6.22
N THR A 79 -8.86 -9.80 5.61
CA THR A 79 -7.65 -9.39 4.88
C THR A 79 -6.78 -8.42 5.66
N VAL A 80 -7.27 -7.93 6.80
CA VAL A 80 -6.53 -7.04 7.68
C VAL A 80 -5.81 -7.88 8.73
N PRO A 81 -4.49 -7.69 8.94
CA PRO A 81 -3.77 -8.41 9.98
C PRO A 81 -4.39 -8.19 11.36
N SER A 82 -4.41 -9.24 12.18
CA SER A 82 -4.91 -9.19 13.56
C SER A 82 -4.24 -8.07 14.35
N GLY A 83 -5.03 -7.26 15.05
CA GLY A 83 -4.56 -6.14 15.86
C GLY A 83 -4.33 -4.82 15.09
N VAL A 84 -4.56 -4.77 13.77
CA VAL A 84 -4.53 -3.49 13.03
C VAL A 84 -5.87 -2.77 13.17
N THR A 85 -5.87 -1.75 14.02
CA THR A 85 -6.98 -0.85 14.31
C THR A 85 -7.23 0.16 13.18
N ALA A 86 -8.37 0.86 13.22
CA ALA A 86 -8.76 1.81 12.17
C ALA A 86 -7.82 3.03 12.07
N ASP A 87 -7.27 3.51 13.19
CA ASP A 87 -6.32 4.63 13.24
C ASP A 87 -4.95 4.31 12.59
N ARG A 88 -4.70 3.02 12.36
CA ARG A 88 -3.53 2.51 11.63
C ARG A 88 -3.78 2.34 10.14
N ARG A 89 -4.95 2.75 9.62
CA ARG A 89 -5.31 2.64 8.20
C ARG A 89 -5.46 4.04 7.61
N ALA A 90 -5.05 4.20 6.36
CA ALA A 90 -5.20 5.45 5.63
C ALA A 90 -5.33 5.19 4.13
N ALA A 91 -6.04 6.10 3.46
CA ALA A 91 -6.01 6.21 2.01
C ALA A 91 -4.74 6.95 1.56
N LEU A 92 -4.26 6.66 0.35
CA LEU A 92 -3.23 7.41 -0.38
C LEU A 92 -3.85 8.10 -1.60
#